data_AF-A0A8T0FG52-F1
#
_entry.id   AF-A0A8T0FG52-F1
#
_cell.length_a   1.000
_cell.length_b   1.000
_cell.length_c   1.000
_cell.angle_alpha   90.00
_cell.angle_beta   90.00
_cell.angle_gamma   90.00
#
_symmetry.space_group_name_H-M   'P 1'
#
loop_
_entity.id
_entity.type
_entity.pdbx_description
1 polymer ?
#
loop_
_entity_poly.entity_id
_entity_poly.type
_entity_poly.pdbx_seq_one_letter_code
_entity_poly.pdbx_strand_id
1 'polypeptide(L)'
;MSLLPLLTRNWWDAWDYPSRIFDQHFGMGLLDSDLLPPTIIVIHGKHEEKTDEHGFVSREFTRRYLLPEGTDPETVKSSLSQNGVLTIEAPKKAIEPPPSNERVVPITMEKPAVKN
;
A
#
# COMPACT_ATOMS: atom_id res chain seq x y z
N MET A 1 -29.08 -2.75 28.95
CA MET A 1 -28.23 -1.93 28.06
C MET A 1 -26.90 -2.62 27.90
N SER A 2 -26.81 -3.61 27.02
CA SER A 2 -25.57 -4.35 26.76
C SER A 2 -24.72 -3.55 25.77
N LEU A 3 -23.59 -3.04 26.26
CA LEU A 3 -22.53 -2.49 25.42
C LEU A 3 -21.97 -3.65 24.58
N LEU A 4 -22.19 -3.61 23.27
CA LEU A 4 -21.55 -4.51 22.33
C LEU A 4 -20.03 -4.31 22.41
N PRO A 5 -19.24 -5.37 22.62
CA PRO A 5 -17.80 -5.25 22.71
C PRO A 5 -17.24 -4.81 21.35
N LEU A 6 -16.28 -3.89 21.40
CA LEU A 6 -15.49 -3.32 20.31
C LEU A 6 -14.65 -4.40 19.59
N LEU A 7 -15.29 -5.38 18.96
CA LEU A 7 -14.65 -6.55 18.35
C LEU A 7 -14.30 -6.40 16.87
N THR A 8 -14.36 -5.19 16.30
CA THR A 8 -13.85 -4.92 14.94
C THR A 8 -12.62 -4.02 14.92
N ARG A 9 -11.90 -3.91 16.05
CA ARG A 9 -10.56 -3.34 16.06
C ARG A 9 -9.57 -4.45 15.70
N ASN A 10 -9.42 -4.66 14.39
CA ASN A 10 -8.54 -5.66 13.80
C ASN A 10 -7.10 -5.50 14.31
N TRP A 11 -6.76 -6.32 15.31
CA TRP A 11 -5.47 -6.31 15.99
C TRP A 11 -4.30 -6.73 15.09
N TRP A 12 -4.61 -7.26 13.90
CA TRP A 12 -3.66 -7.64 12.83
C TRP A 12 -3.31 -6.48 11.88
N ASP A 13 -4.07 -5.36 11.88
CA ASP A 13 -3.82 -4.20 10.99
C ASP A 13 -2.55 -3.43 11.32
N ALA A 14 -2.05 -3.60 12.54
CA ALA A 14 -0.89 -2.87 13.06
C ALA A 14 0.43 -3.66 12.99
N TRP A 15 0.40 -4.92 12.55
CA TRP A 15 1.58 -5.80 12.66
C TRP A 15 2.56 -5.73 11.48
N ASP A 16 2.17 -5.19 10.33
CA ASP A 16 3.02 -5.18 9.13
C ASP A 16 3.56 -3.79 8.72
N TYR A 17 3.31 -2.73 9.51
CA TYR A 17 3.90 -1.41 9.25
C TYR A 17 4.76 -0.95 10.44
N PRO A 18 6.07 -0.75 10.25
CA PRO A 18 6.91 -0.28 11.34
C PRO A 18 6.49 1.13 11.74
N SER A 19 6.09 1.30 13.01
CA SER A 19 5.75 2.60 13.61
C SER A 19 6.92 3.59 13.69
N ARG A 20 8.13 3.14 13.32
CA ARG A 20 9.34 3.92 13.20
C ARG A 20 10.05 3.56 11.89
N ILE A 21 10.31 4.56 11.07
CA ILE A 21 11.21 4.46 9.93
C ILE A 21 12.61 4.24 10.50
N PHE A 22 13.11 3.00 10.41
CA PHE A 22 14.52 2.72 10.68
C PHE A 22 15.31 3.05 9.42
N ASP A 23 16.03 4.17 9.47
CA ASP A 23 17.16 4.58 8.62
C ASP A 23 17.39 3.72 7.37
N GLN A 24 16.47 3.83 6.41
CA GLN A 24 16.60 3.17 5.12
C GLN A 24 17.24 4.19 4.18
N HIS A 25 18.53 3.96 3.91
CA HIS A 25 19.33 4.60 2.87
C HIS A 25 20.03 5.93 3.25
N PHE A 26 20.77 5.98 4.38
CA PHE A 26 21.81 6.99 4.71
C PHE A 26 22.03 8.08 3.64
N GLY A 27 21.24 9.16 3.68
CA GLY A 27 21.36 10.31 2.78
C GLY A 27 20.31 10.45 1.67
N MET A 28 19.43 9.47 1.45
CA MET A 28 18.21 9.67 0.65
C MET A 28 17.11 10.32 1.50
N GLY A 29 16.39 11.29 0.93
CA GLY A 29 15.26 11.94 1.60
C GLY A 29 14.09 10.97 1.81
N LEU A 30 13.21 11.29 2.76
CA LEU A 30 11.98 10.54 3.01
C LEU A 30 11.06 10.59 1.79
N LEU A 31 10.51 9.44 1.40
CA LEU A 31 9.49 9.34 0.37
C LEU A 31 8.09 9.41 0.99
N ASP A 32 7.09 9.80 0.20
CA ASP A 32 5.69 9.83 0.65
C ASP A 32 5.20 8.44 1.10
N SER A 33 5.76 7.36 0.54
CA SER A 33 5.46 5.98 0.96
C SER A 33 6.02 5.62 2.34
N ASP A 34 7.04 6.33 2.83
CA ASP A 34 7.54 6.16 4.20
C ASP A 34 6.63 6.85 5.22
N LEU A 35 6.01 7.96 4.81
CA LEU A 35 5.24 8.86 5.67
C LEU A 35 3.74 8.56 5.70
N LEU A 36 3.18 8.03 4.62
CA LEU A 36 1.74 7.80 4.46
C LEU A 36 1.39 6.32 4.65
N PRO A 37 0.23 6.02 5.26
CA PRO A 37 -0.22 4.64 5.42
C PRO A 37 -0.42 3.99 4.04
N PRO A 38 -0.03 2.71 3.88
CA PRO A 38 -0.14 2.02 2.61
C PRO A 38 -1.59 1.83 2.20
N THR A 39 -1.87 1.97 0.92
CA THR A 39 -3.21 1.72 0.37
C THR A 39 -3.43 0.21 0.25
N ILE A 40 -4.53 -0.30 0.81
CA ILE A 40 -4.88 -1.73 0.81
C ILE A 40 -6.24 -1.92 0.14
N ILE A 41 -6.35 -2.90 -0.75
CA ILE A 41 -7.62 -3.42 -1.26
C ILE A 41 -8.07 -4.59 -0.39
N VAL A 42 -9.33 -4.56 0.02
CA VAL A 42 -9.99 -5.64 0.74
C VAL A 42 -11.06 -6.26 -0.16
N ILE A 43 -10.98 -7.57 -0.35
CA ILE A 43 -11.91 -8.35 -1.18
C ILE A 43 -12.69 -9.28 -0.26
N HIS A 44 -14.01 -9.12 -0.24
CA HIS A 44 -14.93 -10.01 0.45
C HIS A 44 -15.63 -10.91 -0.56
N GLY A 45 -15.63 -12.21 -0.31
CA GLY A 45 -16.34 -13.18 -1.13
C GLY A 45 -17.17 -14.10 -0.26
N LYS A 46 -18.47 -14.20 -0.56
CA LYS A 46 -19.39 -15.10 0.13
C LYS A 46 -20.09 -15.99 -0.90
N HIS A 47 -19.99 -17.29 -0.67
CA HIS A 47 -20.77 -18.31 -1.35
C HIS A 47 -21.93 -18.69 -0.44
N GLU A 48 -23.15 -18.43 -0.89
CA GLU A 48 -24.35 -18.77 -0.14
C GLU A 48 -24.50 -20.28 0.04
N GLU A 49 -25.31 -20.62 1.04
CA GLU A 49 -25.59 -21.97 1.46
C GLU A 49 -26.19 -22.79 0.31
N LYS A 50 -25.45 -23.79 -0.17
CA LYS A 50 -25.96 -24.76 -1.14
C LYS A 50 -26.19 -26.10 -0.47
N THR A 51 -27.33 -26.70 -0.78
CA THR A 51 -27.65 -28.08 -0.42
C THR A 51 -26.74 -29.02 -1.20
N ASP A 52 -26.12 -29.97 -0.50
CA ASP A 52 -25.41 -31.10 -1.09
C ASP A 52 -26.04 -32.42 -0.63
N GLU A 53 -25.48 -33.55 -1.05
CA GLU A 53 -25.99 -34.89 -0.70
C GLU A 53 -25.94 -35.20 0.81
N HIS A 54 -25.21 -34.40 1.61
CA HIS A 54 -24.96 -34.64 3.04
C HIS A 54 -25.31 -33.45 3.96
N GLY A 55 -25.89 -32.38 3.44
CA GLY A 55 -26.28 -31.21 4.23
C GLY A 55 -26.17 -29.91 3.45
N PHE A 56 -25.59 -28.90 4.09
CA PHE A 56 -25.48 -27.55 3.57
C PHE A 56 -24.04 -27.06 3.64
N VAL A 57 -23.56 -26.43 2.56
CA VAL A 57 -22.24 -25.84 2.51
C VAL A 57 -22.32 -24.35 2.21
N SER A 58 -21.74 -23.56 3.10
CA SER A 58 -21.49 -22.13 2.94
C SER A 58 -19.98 -21.88 3.02
N ARG A 59 -19.46 -20.94 2.22
CA ARG A 59 -18.04 -20.57 2.23
C ARG A 59 -17.90 -19.06 2.18
N GLU A 60 -17.00 -18.51 2.99
CA GLU A 60 -16.70 -17.08 3.00
C GLU A 60 -15.18 -16.89 3.05
N PHE A 61 -14.69 -15.85 2.36
CA PHE A 61 -13.30 -15.45 2.43
C PHE A 61 -13.15 -13.93 2.44
N THR A 62 -12.10 -13.47 3.11
CA THR A 62 -11.61 -12.09 3.00
C THR A 62 -10.15 -12.14 2.58
N ARG A 63 -9.80 -11.42 1.51
CA ARG A 63 -8.43 -11.28 1.03
C ARG A 63 -8.03 -9.82 1.05
N ARG A 64 -6.76 -9.55 1.35
CA ARG A 64 -6.21 -8.19 1.44
C ARG A 64 -4.95 -8.11 0.61
N TYR A 65 -4.86 -7.07 -0.21
CA TYR A 65 -3.74 -6.85 -1.12
C TYR A 65 -3.23 -5.42 -0.96
N LEU A 66 -1.93 -5.28 -0.73
CA LEU A 66 -1.26 -3.99 -0.79
C LEU A 66 -1.25 -3.51 -2.24
N LEU A 67 -1.67 -2.27 -2.44
CA LEU A 67 -1.54 -1.65 -3.75
C LEU A 67 -0.10 -1.20 -3.99
N PRO A 68 0.36 -1.21 -5.25
CA PRO A 68 1.65 -0.65 -5.60
C PRO A 68 1.74 0.84 -5.27
N GLU A 69 2.96 1.30 -5.04
CA GLU A 69 3.24 2.73 -4.86
C GLU A 69 2.83 3.56 -6.07
N GLY A 70 2.34 4.77 -5.81
CA GLY A 70 1.90 5.70 -6.85
C GLY A 70 0.58 5.31 -7.52
N THR A 71 -0.11 4.27 -7.06
CA THR A 71 -1.48 3.97 -7.48
C THR A 71 -2.46 4.95 -6.86
N ASP A 72 -3.34 5.52 -7.68
CA ASP A 72 -4.46 6.33 -7.20
C ASP A 72 -5.65 5.40 -6.85
N PRO A 73 -6.10 5.35 -5.59
CA PRO A 73 -7.21 4.48 -5.17
C PRO A 73 -8.48 4.72 -5.98
N GLU A 74 -8.75 5.97 -6.38
CA GLU A 74 -9.95 6.34 -7.13
C GLU A 74 -9.94 5.80 -8.57
N THR A 75 -8.77 5.43 -9.08
CA THR A 75 -8.61 4.88 -10.44
C THR A 75 -8.68 3.37 -10.51
N VAL A 76 -8.76 2.69 -9.35
CA VAL A 76 -8.86 1.23 -9.25
C VAL A 76 -10.18 0.76 -9.85
N LYS A 77 -10.11 -0.29 -10.66
CA LYS A 77 -11.27 -0.92 -11.30
C LYS A 77 -11.31 -2.40 -10.98
N SER A 78 -12.51 -2.97 -10.99
CA SER A 78 -12.71 -4.41 -10.81
C SER A 78 -13.65 -4.97 -11.87
N SER A 79 -13.42 -6.22 -12.26
CA SER A 79 -14.32 -6.98 -13.13
C SER A 79 -14.36 -8.44 -12.70
N LEU A 80 -15.56 -9.03 -12.65
CA LEU A 80 -15.77 -10.44 -12.36
C LEU A 80 -16.23 -11.13 -13.63
N SER A 81 -15.46 -12.11 -14.09
CA SER A 81 -15.81 -12.89 -15.27
C SER A 81 -16.92 -13.92 -14.98
N GLN A 82 -17.57 -14.42 -16.03
CA GLN A 82 -18.63 -15.44 -15.92
C GLN A 82 -18.14 -16.75 -15.30
N ASN A 83 -16.86 -17.10 -15.45
CA ASN A 83 -16.25 -18.26 -14.81
C ASN A 83 -15.75 -17.99 -13.37
N GLY A 84 -16.09 -16.84 -12.78
CA GLY A 84 -15.84 -16.55 -11.37
C GLY A 84 -14.44 -16.02 -11.04
N VAL A 85 -13.71 -15.48 -12.02
CA VAL A 85 -12.39 -14.87 -11.80
C VAL A 85 -12.56 -13.37 -11.58
N LEU A 86 -12.27 -12.91 -10.37
CA LEU A 86 -12.21 -11.48 -10.05
C LEU A 86 -10.86 -10.91 -10.48
N THR A 87 -10.89 -9.91 -11.36
CA THR A 87 -9.73 -9.15 -11.81
C THR A 87 -9.80 -7.75 -11.21
N ILE A 88 -8.71 -7.32 -10.57
CA ILE A 88 -8.55 -5.98 -10.02
C ILE A 88 -7.44 -5.27 -10.81
N GLU A 89 -7.75 -4.14 -11.41
CA GLU A 89 -6.81 -3.30 -12.15
C GLU A 89 -6.53 -2.03 -11.36
N ALA A 90 -5.25 -1.74 -11.15
CA ALA A 90 -4.77 -0.64 -10.33
C ALA A 90 -3.69 0.13 -11.11
N PRO A 91 -4.07 1.14 -11.91
CA PRO A 91 -3.12 1.91 -12.70
C PRO A 91 -2.13 2.66 -11.80
N LYS A 92 -0.85 2.61 -12.15
CA LYS A 92 0.17 3.46 -11.53
C LYS A 92 0.11 4.86 -12.15
N LYS A 93 0.29 5.90 -11.35
CA LYS A 93 0.56 7.24 -11.86
C LYS A 93 1.83 7.17 -12.72
N ALA A 94 1.79 7.81 -13.88
CA ALA A 94 2.97 7.95 -14.71
C ALA A 94 4.04 8.69 -13.90
N ILE A 95 5.24 8.12 -13.82
CA ILE A 95 6.39 8.82 -13.26
C ILE A 95 6.65 9.96 -14.24
N GLU A 96 6.38 11.20 -13.82
CA GLU A 96 6.83 12.35 -14.60
C GLU A 96 8.34 12.22 -14.78
N PRO A 97 8.87 12.34 -16.02
CA PRO A 97 10.30 12.27 -16.23
C PRO A 97 10.95 13.27 -15.26
N PRO A 98 12.02 12.87 -14.55
CA PRO A 98 12.68 13.76 -13.60
C PRO A 98 12.93 15.07 -14.33
N PRO A 99 12.55 16.22 -13.73
CA PRO A 99 12.68 17.49 -14.41
C PRO A 99 14.15 17.62 -14.82
N SER A 100 14.39 17.93 -16.10
CA SER A 100 15.70 18.08 -16.74
C SER A 100 16.45 19.31 -16.20
N ASN A 101 16.46 19.48 -14.88
CA ASN A 101 17.01 20.60 -14.17
C ASN A 101 18.40 20.20 -13.69
N GLU A 102 19.22 19.68 -14.60
CA GLU A 102 20.63 19.46 -14.31
C GLU A 102 21.29 20.84 -14.14
N ARG A 103 21.64 21.18 -12.89
CA ARG A 103 22.34 22.41 -12.55
C ARG A 103 23.78 22.07 -12.18
N VAL A 104 24.73 22.65 -12.90
CA VAL A 104 26.14 22.63 -12.51
C VAL A 104 26.31 23.46 -11.23
N VAL A 105 26.66 22.80 -10.13
CA VAL A 105 27.05 23.46 -8.87
C VAL A 105 28.58 23.58 -8.86
N PRO A 106 29.17 24.78 -8.96
CA PRO A 106 30.61 24.94 -8.95
C PRO A 106 31.18 24.59 -7.58
N ILE A 107 32.24 23.78 -7.56
CA ILE A 107 33.00 23.47 -6.34
C ILE A 107 34.05 24.56 -6.17
N THR A 108 33.91 25.36 -5.12
CA THR A 108 34.92 26.36 -4.73
C THR A 108 35.94 25.69 -3.81
N MET A 109 37.19 25.55 -4.27
CA MET A 109 38.28 25.11 -3.39
C MET A 109 38.64 26.22 -2.40
N GLU A 110 38.49 25.95 -1.11
CA GLU A 110 38.98 26.84 -0.06
C GLU A 110 40.51 26.78 -0.03
N LYS A 111 41.15 27.95 -0.07
CA LYS A 111 42.61 28.05 0.05
C LYS A 111 43.03 27.56 1.45
N PRO A 112 44.15 26.83 1.55
CA PRO A 112 44.65 26.38 2.84
C PRO A 112 44.91 27.59 3.74
N ALA A 113 44.42 27.51 4.98
CA ALA A 113 44.64 28.55 5.98
C ALA A 113 46.14 28.68 6.26
N VAL A 114 46.71 29.83 5.89
CA VAL A 114 48.07 30.20 6.29
C VAL A 114 48.04 30.45 7.79
N LYS A 115 48.62 29.52 8.57
CA LYS A 115 48.89 29.74 9.99
C LYS A 115 50.10 30.67 10.09
N ASN A 116 49.88 31.87 10.65
CA ASN A 116 50.95 32.79 11.06
C ASN A 116 51.71 32.24 12.26
#